data_AF-A0A355H801-F1
#
_entry.id   AF-A0A355H801-F1
#
_cell.length_a   1.000
_cell.length_b   1.000
_cell.length_c   1.000
_cell.angle_alpha   90.00
_cell.angle_beta   90.00
_cell.angle_gamma   90.00
#
_symmetry.space_group_name_H-M   'P 1'
#
loop_
_entity.id
_entity.type
_entity.pdbx_description
1 polymer ?
#
loop_
_entity_poly.entity_id
_entity_poly.type
_entity_poly.pdbx_seq_one_letter_code
_entity_poly.pdbx_strand_id
1 'polypeptide(L)'
;MSTADPLLQPFQLKHLRLKNRIISTSHEPAYSEDGLPKERYRLYHEEKAKGGIAMTMFGGSTLVAPDSPPVFGNLYAGNDKIIPFFQEMADGVHKHGAALMCQITHLGRRSVSNAGDWLPIVAPSCVREEVHRGFPKIMEESDIRRIVKAYGAAAKRCQLGGLDGVEIEAYGHLFDAFWMKRTNFRTDRYGGSLENRVRFSLEVLEEIRKQ
;
A
#
# COMPACT_ATOMS: atom_id res chain seq x y z
N MET A 1 -23.60 23.68 -15.63
CA MET A 1 -24.62 22.71 -16.04
C MET A 1 -24.21 21.35 -15.50
N SER A 2 -25.05 20.66 -14.72
CA SER A 2 -24.76 19.26 -14.40
C SER A 2 -24.92 18.46 -15.69
N THR A 3 -23.82 17.86 -16.15
CA THR A 3 -23.82 16.92 -17.27
C THR A 3 -24.73 15.73 -16.93
N ALA A 4 -25.34 15.07 -17.92
CA ALA A 4 -26.12 13.85 -17.70
C ALA A 4 -25.26 12.58 -17.74
N ASP A 5 -23.96 12.71 -18.03
CA ASP A 5 -23.02 11.60 -18.11
C ASP A 5 -22.83 10.97 -16.72
N PRO A 6 -23.11 9.66 -16.54
CA PRO A 6 -22.90 8.95 -15.29
C PRO A 6 -21.47 9.04 -14.74
N LEU A 7 -20.45 9.10 -15.61
CA LEU A 7 -19.04 9.19 -15.22
C LEU A 7 -18.69 10.55 -14.62
N LEU A 8 -19.38 11.60 -15.05
CA LEU A 8 -19.13 12.98 -14.60
C LEU A 8 -19.99 13.38 -13.38
N GLN A 9 -20.86 12.48 -12.90
CA GLN A 9 -21.61 12.71 -11.67
C GLN A 9 -20.73 12.58 -10.43
N PRO A 10 -20.96 13.41 -9.39
CA PRO A 10 -20.32 13.21 -8.09
C PRO A 10 -20.59 11.83 -7.49
N PHE A 11 -19.67 11.37 -6.65
CA PHE A 11 -19.79 10.11 -5.92
C PHE A 11 -19.43 10.29 -4.44
N GLN A 12 -20.26 9.75 -3.55
CA GLN A 12 -20.01 9.78 -2.11
C GLN A 12 -19.40 8.45 -1.66
N LEU A 13 -18.12 8.47 -1.27
CA LEU A 13 -17.40 7.33 -0.72
C LEU A 13 -17.20 7.53 0.78
N LYS A 14 -18.16 7.07 1.59
CA LYS A 14 -18.20 7.31 3.04
C LYS A 14 -18.06 8.80 3.37
N HIS A 15 -16.92 9.23 3.93
CA HIS A 15 -16.61 10.62 4.28
C HIS A 15 -16.16 11.46 3.07
N LEU A 16 -15.69 10.82 1.99
CA LEU A 16 -15.07 11.49 0.86
C LEU A 16 -16.09 11.76 -0.26
N ARG A 17 -16.23 13.04 -0.64
CA ARG A 17 -17.03 13.45 -1.79
C ARG A 17 -16.14 13.66 -3.01
N LEU A 18 -16.30 12.80 -4.02
CA LEU A 18 -15.59 12.86 -5.29
C LEU A 18 -16.38 13.68 -6.31
N LYS A 19 -15.70 14.58 -7.05
CA LYS A 19 -16.34 15.48 -8.04
C LYS A 19 -16.85 14.76 -9.29
N ASN A 20 -16.31 13.59 -9.60
CA ASN A 20 -16.71 12.67 -10.68
C ASN A 20 -16.24 11.24 -10.35
N ARG A 21 -16.43 10.29 -11.28
CA ARG A 21 -16.09 8.88 -11.10
C ARG A 21 -14.80 8.47 -11.82
N ILE A 22 -14.00 9.44 -12.26
CA ILE A 22 -12.75 9.20 -12.98
C ILE A 22 -11.62 9.20 -11.96
N ILE A 23 -10.93 8.07 -11.87
CA ILE A 23 -9.83 7.86 -10.95
C ILE A 23 -8.57 7.39 -11.69
N SER A 24 -7.40 7.84 -11.27
CA SER A 24 -6.13 7.21 -11.64
C SER A 24 -5.82 6.16 -10.59
N THR A 25 -5.80 4.88 -10.97
CA THR A 25 -5.44 3.78 -10.06
C THR A 25 -3.96 3.80 -9.72
N SER A 26 -3.62 3.12 -8.63
CA SER A 26 -2.25 2.96 -8.14
C SER A 26 -1.37 2.23 -9.16
N HIS A 27 -0.17 2.77 -9.36
CA HIS A 27 0.91 2.20 -10.14
C HIS A 27 2.21 2.86 -9.72
N GLU A 28 3.32 2.17 -10.00
CA GLU A 28 4.65 2.67 -9.69
C GLU A 28 5.28 3.30 -10.93
N PRO A 29 5.40 4.64 -11.01
CA PRO A 29 6.06 5.30 -12.13
C PRO A 29 7.59 5.21 -12.09
N ALA A 30 8.18 4.63 -11.03
CA ALA A 30 9.61 4.57 -10.79
C ALA A 30 10.27 5.98 -10.71
N TYR A 31 9.55 6.92 -10.10
CA TYR A 31 10.01 8.30 -9.86
C TYR A 31 10.40 8.55 -8.40
N SER A 32 10.43 7.51 -7.56
CA SER A 32 10.89 7.64 -6.17
C SER A 32 12.35 8.06 -6.11
N GLU A 33 12.70 8.88 -5.12
CA GLU A 33 14.08 9.18 -4.77
C GLU A 33 14.28 8.87 -3.29
N ASP A 34 15.23 8.00 -2.95
CA ASP A 34 15.49 7.56 -1.56
C ASP A 34 14.25 6.95 -0.86
N GLY A 35 13.34 6.35 -1.64
CA GLY A 35 12.06 5.84 -1.14
C GLY A 35 11.02 6.93 -0.83
N LEU A 36 11.23 8.16 -1.29
CA LEU A 36 10.39 9.33 -1.02
C LEU A 36 9.77 9.89 -2.32
N PRO A 37 8.54 10.41 -2.27
CA PRO A 37 7.87 11.02 -3.43
C PRO A 37 8.29 12.50 -3.55
N LYS A 38 9.52 12.74 -4.03
CA LYS A 38 10.03 14.10 -4.27
C LYS A 38 9.35 14.76 -5.48
N GLU A 39 9.90 15.88 -5.94
CA GLU A 39 9.27 16.80 -6.90
C GLU A 39 8.67 16.11 -8.15
N ARG A 40 9.43 15.23 -8.82
CA ARG A 40 8.93 14.56 -10.04
C ARG A 40 7.71 13.68 -9.77
N TYR A 41 7.72 12.94 -8.66
CA TYR A 41 6.61 12.08 -8.25
C TYR A 41 5.38 12.93 -7.92
N ARG A 42 5.58 14.00 -7.15
CA ARG A 42 4.54 14.97 -6.75
C ARG A 42 3.86 15.60 -7.98
N LEU A 43 4.65 16.17 -8.89
CA LEU A 43 4.16 16.83 -10.11
C LEU A 43 3.37 15.85 -10.99
N TYR A 44 3.83 14.60 -11.11
CA TYR A 44 3.13 13.58 -11.89
C TYR A 44 1.67 13.34 -11.43
N HIS A 45 1.41 13.37 -10.12
CA HIS A 45 0.06 13.25 -9.58
C HIS A 45 -0.73 14.56 -9.62
N GLU A 46 -0.07 15.69 -9.41
CA GLU A 46 -0.68 17.02 -9.53
C GLU A 46 -1.19 17.30 -10.96
N GLU A 47 -0.42 16.93 -11.99
CA GLU A 47 -0.84 17.10 -13.39
C GLU A 47 -2.12 16.32 -13.73
N LYS A 48 -2.30 15.13 -13.15
CA LYS A 48 -3.55 14.38 -13.31
C LYS A 48 -4.72 15.08 -12.63
N ALA A 49 -4.50 15.64 -11.44
CA ALA A 49 -5.50 16.41 -10.71
C ALA A 49 -5.92 17.67 -11.48
N LYS A 50 -4.97 18.38 -12.09
CA LYS A 50 -5.22 19.49 -13.04
C LYS A 50 -6.08 19.07 -14.22
N GLY A 51 -5.88 17.85 -14.72
CA GLY A 51 -6.69 17.23 -15.77
C GLY A 51 -8.14 16.93 -15.39
N GLY A 52 -8.52 17.10 -14.12
CA GLY A 52 -9.93 17.04 -13.68
C GLY A 52 -10.39 15.70 -13.13
N ILE A 53 -9.51 14.73 -12.90
CA ILE A 53 -9.86 13.48 -12.20
C ILE A 53 -10.37 13.77 -10.78
N ALA A 54 -11.24 12.91 -10.25
CA ALA A 54 -11.73 13.07 -8.90
C ALA A 54 -10.77 12.52 -7.84
N MET A 55 -9.95 11.53 -8.17
CA MET A 55 -8.98 10.95 -7.24
C MET A 55 -7.78 10.41 -8.00
N THR A 56 -6.58 10.66 -7.49
CA THR A 56 -5.40 9.91 -7.88
C THR A 56 -4.95 9.03 -6.74
N MET A 57 -4.75 7.76 -7.05
CA MET A 57 -4.11 6.82 -6.15
C MET A 57 -2.65 6.72 -6.57
N PHE A 58 -1.76 6.66 -5.59
CA PHE A 58 -0.33 6.60 -5.80
C PHE A 58 0.30 5.49 -4.97
N GLY A 59 1.57 5.24 -5.22
CA GLY A 59 2.21 4.00 -4.84
C GLY A 59 1.68 2.88 -5.75
N GLY A 60 2.59 2.12 -6.32
CA GLY A 60 2.29 0.76 -6.77
C GLY A 60 3.17 -0.11 -5.92
N SER A 61 2.70 -0.44 -4.71
CA SER A 61 3.49 -1.08 -3.64
C SER A 61 4.34 -0.15 -2.75
N THR A 62 3.74 0.81 -2.03
CA THR A 62 4.44 1.56 -0.96
C THR A 62 4.71 0.63 0.23
N LEU A 63 5.98 0.48 0.61
CA LEU A 63 6.45 -0.52 1.55
C LEU A 63 6.24 -0.06 3.00
N VAL A 64 5.71 -0.95 3.85
CA VAL A 64 5.41 -0.62 5.26
C VAL A 64 6.50 -1.06 6.25
N ALA A 65 7.41 -1.97 5.86
CA ALA A 65 8.35 -2.61 6.78
C ALA A 65 9.72 -2.88 6.12
N PRO A 66 10.83 -2.91 6.90
CA PRO A 66 12.19 -3.06 6.37
C PRO A 66 12.50 -4.46 5.83
N ASP A 67 11.78 -5.49 6.29
CA ASP A 67 11.84 -6.88 5.77
C ASP A 67 11.00 -7.08 4.49
N SER A 68 10.62 -5.98 3.86
CA SER A 68 10.03 -5.92 2.52
C SER A 68 10.84 -5.00 1.63
N PRO A 69 12.13 -5.29 1.35
CA PRO A 69 12.99 -4.36 0.63
C PRO A 69 12.47 -4.08 -0.79
N PRO A 70 12.73 -2.87 -1.32
CA PRO A 70 12.26 -2.47 -2.63
C PRO A 70 12.88 -3.33 -3.73
N VAL A 71 12.04 -3.75 -4.69
CA VAL A 71 12.48 -4.45 -5.90
C VAL A 71 12.41 -3.58 -7.15
N PHE A 72 11.80 -2.40 -7.03
CA PHE A 72 11.81 -1.32 -8.00
C PHE A 72 11.66 0.01 -7.24
N GLY A 73 11.31 1.12 -7.89
CA GLY A 73 11.20 2.46 -7.29
C GLY A 73 10.09 2.64 -6.25
N ASN A 74 9.91 1.69 -5.33
CA ASN A 74 8.90 1.71 -4.29
C ASN A 74 9.16 2.85 -3.28
N LEU A 75 8.08 3.50 -2.86
CA LEU A 75 8.10 4.38 -1.70
C LEU A 75 8.22 3.57 -0.40
N TYR A 76 8.72 4.19 0.68
CA TYR A 76 8.83 3.58 2.00
C TYR A 76 8.11 4.38 3.08
N ALA A 77 6.97 3.85 3.54
CA ALA A 77 6.15 4.44 4.61
C ALA A 77 6.45 3.85 6.00
N GLY A 78 7.60 3.20 6.17
CA GLY A 78 8.04 2.66 7.46
C GLY A 78 8.70 3.68 8.40
N ASN A 79 8.95 4.91 7.94
CA ASN A 79 9.55 5.99 8.73
C ASN A 79 8.78 7.32 8.59
N ASP A 80 8.95 8.23 9.55
CA ASP A 80 8.22 9.50 9.58
C ASP A 80 8.75 10.54 8.58
N LYS A 81 9.92 10.31 7.96
CA LYS A 81 10.51 11.23 6.97
C LYS A 81 9.64 11.37 5.72
N ILE A 82 8.73 10.43 5.45
CA ILE A 82 7.80 10.50 4.31
C ILE A 82 6.67 11.51 4.52
N ILE A 83 6.35 11.86 5.77
CA ILE A 83 5.17 12.67 6.11
C ILE A 83 5.18 14.03 5.41
N PRO A 84 6.27 14.84 5.45
CA PRO A 84 6.27 16.14 4.77
C PRO A 84 6.04 16.03 3.26
N PHE A 85 6.58 14.99 2.61
CA PHE A 85 6.38 14.76 1.17
C PHE A 85 4.95 14.34 0.84
N PHE A 86 4.29 13.59 1.73
CA PHE A 86 2.85 13.33 1.59
C PHE A 86 2.03 14.60 1.74
N GLN A 87 2.36 15.48 2.70
CA GLN A 87 1.68 16.76 2.88
C GLN A 87 1.80 17.64 1.64
N GLU A 88 3.01 17.82 1.10
CA GLU A 88 3.23 18.60 -0.12
C GLU A 88 2.46 18.05 -1.33
N MET A 89 2.35 16.72 -1.43
CA MET A 89 1.60 16.09 -2.51
C MET A 89 0.08 16.20 -2.31
N ALA A 90 -0.41 16.04 -1.08
CA ALA A 90 -1.82 16.24 -0.74
C ALA A 90 -2.25 17.68 -1.06
N ASP A 91 -1.48 18.67 -0.60
CA ASP A 91 -1.74 20.09 -0.85
C ASP A 91 -1.85 20.39 -2.36
N GLY A 92 -0.90 19.88 -3.16
CA GLY A 92 -0.89 20.05 -4.61
C GLY A 92 -2.13 19.44 -5.28
N VAL A 93 -2.51 18.22 -4.89
CA VAL A 93 -3.66 17.50 -5.48
C VAL A 93 -4.99 18.11 -5.03
N HIS A 94 -5.12 18.44 -3.74
CA HIS A 94 -6.31 19.03 -3.15
C HIS A 94 -6.61 20.42 -3.69
N LYS A 95 -5.59 21.21 -4.04
CA LYS A 95 -5.75 22.51 -4.73
C LYS A 95 -6.55 22.41 -6.03
N HIS A 96 -6.54 21.24 -6.68
CA HIS A 96 -7.30 20.96 -7.90
C HIS A 96 -8.63 20.21 -7.65
N GLY A 97 -9.05 20.09 -6.39
CA GLY A 97 -10.30 19.45 -5.99
C GLY A 97 -10.35 17.95 -6.30
N ALA A 98 -9.19 17.29 -6.32
CA ALA A 98 -9.07 15.84 -6.42
C ALA A 98 -8.63 15.26 -5.07
N ALA A 99 -8.99 14.01 -4.80
CA ALA A 99 -8.52 13.27 -3.63
C ALA A 99 -7.21 12.53 -3.93
N LEU A 100 -6.49 12.15 -2.87
CA LEU A 100 -5.22 11.44 -2.92
C LEU A 100 -5.21 10.24 -1.97
N MET A 101 -4.91 9.05 -2.47
CA MET A 101 -4.78 7.84 -1.65
C MET A 101 -3.47 7.11 -1.92
N CYS A 102 -2.86 6.52 -0.88
CA CYS A 102 -1.66 5.71 -1.03
C CYS A 102 -2.01 4.21 -1.02
N GLN A 103 -1.47 3.45 -1.96
CA GLN A 103 -1.49 1.99 -1.90
C GLN A 103 -0.27 1.48 -1.11
N ILE A 104 -0.54 0.89 0.05
CA ILE A 104 0.46 0.35 0.98
C ILE A 104 0.51 -1.16 0.92
N THR A 105 1.70 -1.74 1.13
CA THR A 105 1.92 -3.17 1.04
C THR A 105 3.14 -3.67 1.79
N HIS A 106 3.24 -4.99 1.86
CA HIS A 106 4.43 -5.76 2.16
C HIS A 106 4.58 -6.80 1.04
N LEU A 107 5.69 -6.80 0.33
CA LEU A 107 5.93 -7.67 -0.84
C LEU A 107 5.96 -9.15 -0.45
N GLY A 108 6.34 -9.43 0.80
CA GLY A 108 6.44 -10.79 1.32
C GLY A 108 7.50 -11.56 0.53
N ARG A 109 7.09 -12.67 -0.09
CA ARG A 109 8.00 -13.47 -0.92
C ARG A 109 8.37 -12.85 -2.28
N ARG A 110 7.66 -11.80 -2.74
CA ARG A 110 7.96 -11.09 -4.00
C ARG A 110 9.07 -10.05 -3.82
N SER A 111 10.09 -10.43 -3.07
CA SER A 111 11.25 -9.57 -2.80
C SER A 111 12.51 -10.42 -2.70
N VAL A 112 13.64 -9.79 -2.43
CA VAL A 112 14.96 -10.42 -2.31
C VAL A 112 15.62 -10.02 -1.01
N SER A 113 16.28 -10.97 -0.33
CA SER A 113 16.92 -10.72 0.98
C SER A 113 18.29 -10.06 0.89
N ASN A 114 18.81 -9.82 -0.32
CA ASN A 114 20.10 -9.16 -0.56
C ASN A 114 19.95 -7.68 -0.95
N ALA A 115 18.83 -7.05 -0.57
CA ALA A 115 18.53 -5.64 -0.78
C ALA A 115 18.09 -4.97 0.52
N GLY A 116 18.06 -3.63 0.55
CA GLY A 116 17.70 -2.84 1.73
C GLY A 116 18.60 -3.15 2.91
N ASP A 117 18.00 -3.55 4.04
CA ASP A 117 18.70 -3.84 5.30
C ASP A 117 19.25 -5.27 5.39
N TRP A 118 19.24 -6.02 4.28
CA TRP A 118 19.69 -7.42 4.22
C TRP A 118 18.95 -8.35 5.19
N LEU A 119 17.68 -8.00 5.48
CA LEU A 119 16.80 -8.79 6.33
C LEU A 119 16.21 -9.98 5.56
N PRO A 120 15.87 -11.09 6.25
CA PRO A 120 15.11 -12.16 5.64
C PRO A 120 13.75 -11.64 5.18
N ILE A 121 13.43 -11.83 3.90
CA ILE A 121 12.05 -11.63 3.44
C ILE A 121 11.15 -12.66 4.11
N VAL A 122 9.89 -12.31 4.38
CA VAL A 122 8.99 -13.16 5.18
C VAL A 122 7.71 -13.52 4.44
N ALA A 123 7.16 -14.70 4.77
CA ALA A 123 5.90 -15.20 4.22
C ALA A 123 5.25 -16.22 5.17
N PRO A 124 3.97 -16.58 4.98
CA PRO A 124 3.32 -17.63 5.78
C PRO A 124 3.99 -19.01 5.64
N SER A 125 4.67 -19.30 4.53
CA SER A 125 5.40 -20.56 4.30
C SER A 125 6.63 -20.33 3.41
N CYS A 126 7.61 -21.24 3.49
CA CYS A 126 8.84 -21.18 2.69
C CYS A 126 8.59 -21.68 1.26
N VAL A 127 7.89 -20.87 0.47
CA VAL A 127 7.59 -21.17 -0.94
C VAL A 127 8.32 -20.17 -1.81
N ARG A 128 9.28 -20.66 -2.60
CA ARG A 128 10.04 -19.85 -3.55
C ARG A 128 9.10 -19.09 -4.50
N GLU A 129 9.36 -17.79 -4.68
CA GLU A 129 8.64 -16.98 -5.65
C GLU A 129 9.17 -17.22 -7.08
N GLU A 130 8.32 -17.12 -8.10
CA GLU A 130 8.66 -17.54 -9.46
C GLU A 130 9.59 -16.52 -10.15
N VAL A 131 9.34 -15.22 -9.95
CA VAL A 131 10.04 -14.13 -10.66
C VAL A 131 11.29 -13.67 -9.91
N HIS A 132 11.14 -13.26 -8.66
CA HIS A 132 12.19 -12.72 -7.79
C HIS A 132 13.03 -13.82 -7.14
N ARG A 133 12.55 -15.08 -7.18
CA ARG A 133 13.29 -16.28 -6.74
C ARG A 133 13.70 -16.29 -5.27
N GLY A 134 13.19 -15.38 -4.47
CA GLY A 134 13.43 -15.28 -3.03
C GLY A 134 12.86 -16.48 -2.27
N PHE A 135 13.59 -16.93 -1.25
CA PHE A 135 13.14 -17.93 -0.28
C PHE A 135 12.79 -17.23 1.02
N PRO A 136 11.50 -17.14 1.37
CA PRO A 136 11.11 -16.41 2.57
C PRO A 136 11.32 -17.24 3.83
N LYS A 137 11.71 -16.55 4.90
CA LYS A 137 11.57 -17.04 6.26
C LYS A 137 10.08 -17.24 6.57
N ILE A 138 9.75 -18.36 7.22
CA ILE A 138 8.40 -18.60 7.73
C ILE A 138 8.15 -17.62 8.88
N MET A 139 7.08 -16.85 8.78
CA MET A 139 6.72 -15.88 9.83
C MET A 139 6.40 -16.57 11.14
N GLU A 140 7.01 -16.11 12.24
CA GLU A 140 6.49 -16.41 13.58
C GLU A 140 5.37 -15.43 13.94
N GLU A 141 4.65 -15.70 15.04
CA GLU A 141 3.61 -14.79 15.52
C GLU A 141 4.16 -13.39 15.86
N SER A 142 5.42 -13.29 16.31
CA SER A 142 6.10 -12.01 16.51
C SER A 142 6.27 -11.21 15.21
N ASP A 143 6.60 -11.87 14.10
CA ASP A 143 6.69 -11.20 12.79
C ASP A 143 5.32 -10.70 12.34
N ILE A 144 4.30 -11.55 12.48
CA ILE A 144 2.92 -11.19 12.12
C ILE A 144 2.48 -9.96 12.92
N ARG A 145 2.64 -9.97 14.25
CA ARG A 145 2.27 -8.83 15.11
C ARG A 145 3.04 -7.56 14.75
N ARG A 146 4.35 -7.67 14.50
CA ARG A 146 5.19 -6.52 14.09
C ARG A 146 4.71 -5.93 12.77
N ILE A 147 4.41 -6.76 11.76
CA ILE A 147 3.96 -6.31 10.46
C ILE A 147 2.55 -5.73 10.52
N VAL A 148 1.65 -6.30 11.31
CA VAL A 148 0.32 -5.70 11.59
C VAL A 148 0.49 -4.28 12.13
N LYS A 149 1.37 -4.07 13.12
CA LYS A 149 1.68 -2.73 13.64
C LYS A 149 2.33 -1.83 12.59
N ALA A 150 3.17 -2.36 11.70
CA ALA A 150 3.79 -1.60 10.63
C ALA A 150 2.76 -1.06 9.62
N TYR A 151 1.75 -1.87 9.25
CA TYR A 151 0.62 -1.40 8.43
C TYR A 151 -0.17 -0.29 9.13
N GLY A 152 -0.45 -0.43 10.44
CA GLY A 152 -1.08 0.62 11.24
C GLY A 152 -0.27 1.92 11.22
N ALA A 153 1.02 1.86 11.54
CA ALA A 153 1.90 3.02 11.54
C ALA A 153 1.99 3.68 10.15
N ALA A 154 2.08 2.90 9.07
CA ALA A 154 2.06 3.42 7.71
C ALA A 154 0.75 4.13 7.37
N ALA A 155 -0.41 3.55 7.74
CA ALA A 155 -1.70 4.21 7.56
C ALA A 155 -1.83 5.50 8.39
N LYS A 156 -1.25 5.53 9.60
CA LYS A 156 -1.17 6.75 10.41
C LYS A 156 -0.34 7.82 9.73
N ARG A 157 0.80 7.47 9.12
CA ARG A 157 1.62 8.41 8.34
C ARG A 157 0.89 8.92 7.12
N CYS A 158 0.12 8.08 6.43
CA CYS A 158 -0.77 8.51 5.36
C CYS A 158 -1.78 9.56 5.86
N GLN A 159 -2.43 9.33 7.00
CA GLN A 159 -3.37 10.29 7.60
C GLN A 159 -2.67 11.61 7.99
N LEU A 160 -1.53 11.54 8.69
CA LEU A 160 -0.73 12.73 9.06
C LEU A 160 -0.19 13.48 7.83
N GLY A 161 0.00 12.74 6.73
CA GLY A 161 0.36 13.24 5.41
C GLY A 161 -0.78 13.95 4.67
N GLY A 162 -1.99 14.04 5.25
CA GLY A 162 -3.14 14.68 4.61
C GLY A 162 -3.81 13.83 3.53
N LEU A 163 -3.51 12.53 3.44
CA LEU A 163 -4.13 11.66 2.44
C LEU A 163 -5.59 11.33 2.80
N ASP A 164 -6.45 11.19 1.79
CA ASP A 164 -7.88 10.94 1.93
C ASP A 164 -8.21 9.47 2.30
N GLY A 165 -7.23 8.59 2.17
CA GLY A 165 -7.33 7.18 2.48
C GLY A 165 -6.10 6.37 2.10
N VAL A 166 -6.18 5.07 2.37
CA VAL A 166 -5.19 4.07 1.97
C VAL A 166 -5.87 2.91 1.26
N GLU A 167 -5.20 2.38 0.25
CA GLU A 167 -5.52 1.11 -0.37
C GLU A 167 -4.52 0.05 0.13
N ILE A 168 -4.99 -1.18 0.35
CA ILE A 168 -4.11 -2.30 0.70
C ILE A 168 -3.94 -3.15 -0.54
N GLU A 169 -2.70 -3.34 -0.97
CA GLU A 169 -2.42 -4.15 -2.15
C GLU A 169 -2.51 -5.64 -1.86
N ALA A 170 -3.30 -6.32 -2.70
CA ALA A 170 -3.46 -7.77 -2.70
C ALA A 170 -3.37 -8.31 -4.14
N TYR A 171 -2.16 -8.25 -4.70
CA TYR A 171 -1.83 -8.74 -6.06
C TYR A 171 -0.62 -9.69 -6.06
N GLY A 172 -0.71 -10.75 -5.26
CA GLY A 172 0.36 -11.72 -5.03
C GLY A 172 1.34 -11.32 -3.92
N HIS A 173 0.93 -10.39 -3.06
CA HIS A 173 1.74 -9.81 -1.99
C HIS A 173 1.50 -10.57 -0.68
N LEU A 174 1.91 -10.01 0.46
CA LEU A 174 1.81 -10.71 1.73
C LEU A 174 0.36 -11.11 2.08
N PHE A 175 -0.64 -10.27 1.79
CA PHE A 175 -2.05 -10.58 2.01
C PHE A 175 -2.47 -11.86 1.28
N ASP A 176 -2.25 -11.89 -0.04
CA ASP A 176 -2.60 -13.05 -0.87
C ASP A 176 -1.79 -14.29 -0.50
N ALA A 177 -0.55 -14.10 -0.05
CA ALA A 177 0.29 -15.19 0.40
C ALA A 177 -0.38 -15.95 1.55
N PHE A 178 -1.07 -15.26 2.47
CA PHE A 178 -1.87 -15.88 3.53
C PHE A 178 -3.17 -16.48 3.01
N TRP A 179 -3.86 -15.85 2.06
CA TRP A 179 -5.16 -16.31 1.54
C TRP A 179 -5.07 -17.61 0.73
N MET A 180 -4.00 -17.77 -0.04
CA MET A 180 -3.87 -18.83 -1.03
C MET A 180 -3.32 -20.12 -0.42
N LYS A 181 -4.01 -21.25 -0.65
CA LYS A 181 -3.54 -22.59 -0.23
C LYS A 181 -2.20 -23.01 -0.84
N ARG A 182 -1.80 -22.42 -1.98
CA ARG A 182 -0.52 -22.71 -2.66
C ARG A 182 0.69 -22.01 -2.04
N THR A 183 0.47 -21.05 -1.14
CA THR A 183 1.53 -20.27 -0.47
C THR A 183 1.43 -20.27 1.04
N ASN A 184 0.33 -20.76 1.61
CA ASN A 184 0.11 -20.89 3.03
C ASN A 184 -0.18 -22.34 3.41
N PHE A 185 0.86 -23.02 3.89
CA PHE A 185 0.82 -24.39 4.42
C PHE A 185 0.82 -24.43 5.95
N ARG A 186 0.53 -23.30 6.61
CA ARG A 186 0.54 -23.25 8.07
C ARG A 186 -0.57 -24.14 8.65
N THR A 187 -0.27 -24.73 9.79
CA THR A 187 -1.19 -25.56 10.58
C THR A 187 -1.67 -24.84 11.85
N ASP A 188 -1.22 -23.61 12.07
CA ASP A 188 -1.62 -22.76 13.19
C ASP A 188 -2.88 -21.93 12.87
N ARG A 189 -3.20 -20.96 13.75
CA ARG A 189 -4.36 -20.07 13.60
C ARG A 189 -4.33 -19.16 12.37
N TYR A 190 -3.25 -19.17 11.59
CA TYR A 190 -3.09 -18.38 10.37
C TYR A 190 -3.13 -19.23 9.09
N GLY A 191 -3.34 -20.55 9.18
CA GLY A 191 -3.48 -21.45 8.03
C GLY A 191 -4.58 -22.50 8.17
N GLY A 192 -4.69 -23.38 7.17
CA GLY A 192 -5.76 -24.37 7.10
C GLY A 192 -7.06 -23.79 6.57
N SER A 193 -8.00 -23.43 7.45
CA SER A 193 -9.37 -22.97 7.09
C SER A 193 -9.39 -21.57 6.44
N LEU A 194 -10.49 -21.17 5.82
CA LEU A 194 -10.60 -19.82 5.23
C LEU A 194 -10.47 -18.75 6.31
N GLU A 195 -11.14 -18.93 7.44
CA GLU A 195 -11.16 -18.04 8.60
C GLU A 195 -9.75 -17.78 9.13
N ASN A 196 -8.92 -18.84 9.22
CA ASN A 196 -7.53 -18.69 9.62
C ASN A 196 -6.68 -17.98 8.55
N ARG A 197 -6.87 -18.31 7.27
CA ARG A 197 -6.11 -17.69 6.17
C ARG A 197 -6.40 -16.20 6.00
N VAL A 198 -7.61 -15.73 6.30
CA VAL A 198 -7.96 -14.30 6.26
C VAL A 198 -7.64 -13.55 7.56
N ARG A 199 -7.28 -14.27 8.63
CA ARG A 199 -7.04 -13.69 9.97
C ARG A 199 -6.00 -12.57 9.94
N PHE A 200 -4.87 -12.78 9.25
CA PHE A 200 -3.84 -11.75 9.10
C PHE A 200 -4.40 -10.45 8.52
N SER A 201 -5.17 -10.54 7.44
CA SER A 201 -5.77 -9.37 6.79
C SER A 201 -6.77 -8.66 7.67
N LEU A 202 -7.57 -9.40 8.45
CA LEU A 202 -8.49 -8.82 9.41
C LEU A 202 -7.74 -8.11 10.55
N GLU A 203 -6.68 -8.72 11.10
CA GLU A 203 -5.84 -8.10 12.12
C GLU A 203 -5.19 -6.80 11.62
N VAL A 204 -4.72 -6.77 10.37
CA VAL A 204 -4.21 -5.53 9.74
C VAL A 204 -5.31 -4.48 9.59
N LEU A 205 -6.49 -4.85 9.08
CA LEU A 205 -7.61 -3.92 8.91
C LEU A 205 -8.08 -3.35 10.25
N GLU A 206 -8.15 -4.17 11.30
CA GLU A 206 -8.45 -3.74 12.66
C GLU A 206 -7.39 -2.79 13.20
N GLU A 207 -6.10 -3.08 12.99
CA GLU A 207 -5.02 -2.21 13.45
C GLU A 207 -5.04 -0.85 12.75
N ILE A 208 -5.28 -0.80 11.44
CA ILE A 208 -5.44 0.44 10.68
C ILE A 208 -6.62 1.26 11.22
N ARG A 209 -7.73 0.61 11.61
CA ARG A 209 -8.91 1.29 12.16
C ARG A 209 -8.70 1.84 13.58
N LYS A 210 -7.67 1.38 14.30
CA LYS A 210 -7.33 1.87 15.66
C LYS A 210 -6.46 3.13 15.67
N GLN A 211 -5.87 3.52 14.53
CA GLN A 211 -4.96 4.67 14.41
C GLN A 211 -5.70 6.01 14.32
#